data_AF-A0A1E5LC22-F1
#
_entry.id   AF-A0A1E5LC22-F1
#
_cell.length_a   1.000
_cell.length_b   1.000
_cell.length_c   1.000
_cell.angle_alpha   90.00
_cell.angle_beta   90.00
_cell.angle_gamma   90.00
#
_symmetry.space_group_name_H-M   'P 1'
#
loop_
_entity.id
_entity.type
_entity.pdbx_description
1 polymer ?
#
loop_
_entity_poly.entity_id
_entity_poly.type
_entity_poly.pdbx_seq_one_letter_code
_entity_poly.pdbx_strand_id
1 'polypeptide(L)' 'MRYFWTFFWAFLLSQMITYVVSNMQGASYSFTTGLIFSVILTLTVAILGDGLLTDEA' A
#
# COMPACT_ATOMS: atom_id res chain seq x y z
N MET A 1 -10.45 13.86 -3.12
CA MET A 1 -11.20 12.58 -3.03
C MET A 1 -10.37 11.38 -3.48
N ARG A 2 -9.75 11.41 -4.67
CA ARG A 2 -8.95 10.30 -5.22
C ARG A 2 -7.84 9.81 -4.28
N TYR A 3 -6.94 10.70 -3.81
CA TYR A 3 -5.80 10.30 -2.96
C TYR A 3 -6.20 9.71 -1.61
N PHE A 4 -7.26 10.24 -0.98
CA PHE A 4 -7.77 9.67 0.28
C PHE A 4 -8.20 8.21 0.09
N TRP A 5 -8.92 7.93 -1.01
CA TRP A 5 -9.38 6.59 -1.31
C TRP A 5 -8.25 5.67 -1.76
N THR A 6 -7.28 6.18 -2.53
CA THR A 6 -6.05 5.44 -2.86
C THR A 6 -5.30 5.03 -1.59
N PHE A 7 -5.09 5.95 -0.64
CA PHE A 7 -4.43 5.64 0.62
C PHE A 7 -5.24 4.65 1.47
N PHE A 8 -6.56 4.83 1.58
CA PHE A 8 -7.42 3.94 2.35
C PHE A 8 -7.34 2.49 1.87
N TRP A 9 -7.46 2.27 0.56
CA TRP A 9 -7.36 0.92 -0.01
C TRP A 9 -5.93 0.38 0.04
N ALA A 10 -4.92 1.20 -0.24
CA ALA A 10 -3.53 0.81 -0.12
C ALA A 10 -3.18 0.36 1.31
N PHE A 11 -3.69 1.07 2.31
CA PHE A 11 -3.55 0.72 3.72
C PHE A 11 -4.22 -0.61 4.05
N LEU A 12 -5.50 -0.76 3.71
CA LEU A 12 -6.27 -1.95 4.07
C LEU A 12 -5.69 -3.21 3.39
N LEU A 13 -5.30 -3.12 2.12
CA LEU A 13 -4.66 -4.21 1.38
C LEU A 13 -3.27 -4.54 1.92
N SER A 14 -2.47 -3.53 2.26
CA SER A 14 -1.12 -3.76 2.84
C SER A 14 -1.19 -4.47 4.19
N GLN A 15 -2.19 -4.16 5.01
CA GLN A 15 -2.41 -4.86 6.29
C GLN A 15 -2.81 -6.32 6.07
N MET A 16 -3.69 -6.60 5.10
CA MET A 16 -4.05 -7.98 4.73
C MET A 16 -2.86 -8.76 4.19
N ILE A 17 -2.05 -8.17 3.31
CA ILE A 17 -0.85 -8.81 2.77
C ILE A 17 0.12 -9.14 3.90
N THR A 18 0.40 -8.18 4.78
CA THR A 18 1.30 -8.37 5.93
C THR A 18 0.78 -9.50 6.83
N TYR A 19 -0.52 -9.55 7.11
CA TYR A 19 -1.14 -10.63 7.86
C TYR A 19 -0.94 -11.99 7.19
N VAL A 20 -1.24 -12.11 5.89
CA VAL A 20 -1.09 -13.37 5.14
C VAL A 20 0.36 -13.82 5.12
N VAL A 21 1.29 -12.92 4.82
CA VAL A 21 2.73 -13.19 4.72
C VAL A 21 3.32 -13.58 6.07
N SER A 22 2.90 -12.94 7.16
CA SER A 22 3.27 -13.35 8.53
C SER A 22 2.78 -14.76 8.84
N ASN A 23 1.53 -15.08 8.52
CA ASN A 23 0.98 -16.43 8.74
C ASN A 23 1.67 -17.50 7.88
N MET A 24 2.03 -17.19 6.63
CA MET A 24 2.79 -18.10 5.76
C MET A 24 4.18 -18.42 6.30
N GLN A 25 4.79 -17.49 7.04
CA GLN A 25 6.11 -17.66 7.65
C GLN A 25 6.03 -18.21 9.09
N GLY A 26 4.83 -18.41 9.65
CA GLY A 26 4.66 -18.72 11.07
C GLY A 26 5.13 -17.60 12.01
N ALA A 27 5.26 -16.38 11.49
CA ALA A 27 5.71 -15.20 12.23
C ALA A 27 4.52 -14.43 12.84
N SER A 28 4.79 -13.69 13.91
CA SER A 28 3.78 -12.77 14.46
C SER A 28 3.45 -11.64 13.50
N TYR A 29 2.18 -11.23 13.50
CA TYR A 29 1.74 -10.07 12.73
C TYR A 29 2.34 -8.78 13.31
N SER A 30 2.91 -7.95 12.43
CA SER A 30 3.48 -6.64 12.77
C SER A 30 2.69 -5.52 12.10
N PHE A 31 1.94 -4.76 12.89
CA PHE A 31 1.20 -3.60 12.40
C PHE A 31 2.13 -2.53 11.80
N THR A 32 3.29 -2.31 12.41
CA THR A 32 4.31 -1.35 11.94
C THR A 32 4.82 -1.71 10.55
N THR A 33 5.05 -3.00 10.28
CA THR A 33 5.47 -3.48 8.96
C THR A 33 4.39 -3.17 7.92
N GLY A 34 3.12 -3.47 8.21
CA GLY A 34 2.01 -3.16 7.30
C GLY A 34 1.79 -1.65 7.10
N LEU A 35 2.04 -0.84 8.14
CA LEU A 35 1.96 0.62 8.05
C LEU A 35 3.04 1.18 7.12
N ILE A 36 4.30 0.79 7.31
CA ILE A 36 5.42 1.21 6.43
C ILE A 36 5.12 0.79 4.99
N PHE A 37 4.66 -0.45 4.80
CA PHE A 37 4.33 -0.96 3.47
C PHE A 37 3.21 -0.17 2.81
N SER A 38 2.17 0.21 3.55
CA SER A 38 1.07 1.01 3.03
C SER A 38 1.49 2.40 2.56
N VAL A 39 2.44 3.03 3.26
CA VAL A 39 2.97 4.35 2.89
C VAL A 39 3.78 4.22 1.59
N ILE A 40 4.66 3.23 1.50
CA ILE A 40 5.46 2.96 0.29
C ILE A 40 4.56 2.65 -0.90
N LEU A 41 3.55 1.79 -0.72
CA LEU A 41 2.60 1.42 -1.77
C LEU A 41 1.80 2.65 -2.25
N THR A 42 1.30 3.47 -1.32
CA THR A 42 0.54 4.68 -1.67
C THR A 42 1.39 5.66 -2.47
N LEU A 43 2.63 5.91 -2.05
CA LEU A 43 3.56 6.78 -2.77
C LEU A 43 3.86 6.23 -4.17
N THR A 44 4.08 4.92 -4.28
CA THR A 44 4.34 4.24 -5.55
C THR A 44 3.16 4.42 -6.52
N VAL A 45 1.93 4.16 -6.05
CA VAL A 45 0.72 4.31 -6.85
C VAL A 45 0.45 5.77 -7.24
N ALA A 46 0.70 6.72 -6.33
CA ALA A 46 0.53 8.14 -6.63
C ALA A 46 1.51 8.62 -7.70
N ILE A 47 2.79 8.25 -7.59
CA ILE A 47 3.83 8.62 -8.57
C ILE A 47 3.57 7.95 -9.92
N LEU A 48 3.25 6.65 -9.93
CA LEU A 48 2.96 5.96 -11.19
C LEU A 48 1.69 6.50 -11.86
N GLY A 49 0.60 6.64 -11.09
CA GLY A 49 -0.70 7.03 -11.65
C GLY A 49 -0.71 8.45 -12.21
N ASP A 50 -0.18 9.41 -11.45
CA ASP A 50 -0.28 10.82 -11.81
C ASP A 50 1.02 11.41 -12.39
N GLY A 51 2.18 10.82 -12.10
CA GLY A 51 3.47 11.34 -12.55
C GLY A 51 4.03 10.66 -13.80
N LEU A 52 3.86 9.34 -13.94
CA LEU A 52 4.50 8.56 -15.01
C LEU A 52 3.53 8.11 -16.11
N LEU A 53 2.29 7.76 -15.75
CA LEU A 53 1.29 7.22 -16.68
C LEU A 53 0.32 8.28 -17.22
N THR A 54 0.33 9.49 -16.67
CA THR A 54 -0.37 10.63 -17.26
C THR A 54 0.54 11.20 -18.35
N ASP A 55 0.26 10.81 -19.60
CA ASP A 55 0.74 11.55 -20.77
C ASP A 55 0.03 12.91 -20.74
N GLU A 56 0.79 14.01 -20.63
CA GLU A 56 0.29 15.34 -20.95
C GLU A 56 -0.01 15.36 -22.47
N ALA A 57 -1.19 14.86 -22.85
CA ALA A 57 -1.72 14.92 -24.22
C ALA A 57 -2.86 15.94 -24.33
#